data_AF-A0A1F8PGU7-F1
#
_entry.id   AF-A0A1F8PGU7-F1
#
_cell.length_a   1.000
_cell.length_b   1.000
_cell.length_c   1.000
_cell.angle_alpha   90.00
_cell.angle_beta   90.00
_cell.angle_gamma   90.00
#
_symmetry.space_group_name_H-M   'P 1'
#
loop_
_entity.id
_entity.type
_entity.pdbx_description
1 polymer ?
#
loop_
_entity_poly.entity_id
_entity_poly.type
_entity_poly.pdbx_seq_one_letter_code
_entity_poly.pdbx_strand_id
1 'polypeptide(L)'
;MADKIYKCLNPVGSQDPVDFVGLAPRLGSIDGKTINMAICGEPDIWIPLEKRLKGDYPDVNWTIKKTYGIAPIQLSEEERKTTDALILGVCW
;
A
#
# COMPACT_ATOMS: atom_id res chain seq x y z
N MET A 1 17.73 30.53 -47.52
CA MET A 1 16.89 29.31 -47.53
C MET A 1 16.34 29.15 -46.13
N ALA A 2 15.04 28.96 -45.96
CA ALA A 2 14.47 28.67 -44.65
C ALA A 2 14.69 27.18 -44.34
N ASP A 3 15.38 26.87 -43.26
CA ASP A 3 15.62 25.50 -42.81
C ASP A 3 14.30 24.78 -42.50
N LYS A 4 14.23 23.49 -42.86
CA LYS A 4 13.02 22.69 -42.78
C LYS A 4 12.71 22.35 -41.31
N ILE A 5 11.64 22.92 -40.77
CA ILE A 5 11.18 22.67 -39.39
C ILE A 5 10.38 21.36 -39.36
N TYR A 6 10.84 20.38 -38.58
CA TYR A 6 10.13 19.13 -38.31
C TYR A 6 9.38 19.25 -36.98
N LYS A 7 8.07 18.94 -36.99
CA LYS A 7 7.23 18.91 -35.78
C LYS A 7 6.90 17.45 -35.47
N CYS A 8 7.39 16.91 -34.35
CA CYS A 8 6.94 15.62 -33.84
C CYS A 8 5.47 15.77 -33.40
N LEU A 9 4.60 14.92 -33.95
CA LEU A 9 3.27 14.71 -33.40
C LEU A 9 3.45 13.90 -32.11
N ASN A 10 3.66 14.59 -30.98
CA ASN A 10 3.45 13.95 -29.69
C ASN A 10 1.99 13.47 -29.67
N PRO A 11 1.68 12.20 -29.39
CA PRO A 11 0.30 11.76 -29.29
C PRO A 11 -0.39 12.51 -28.14
N VAL A 12 -0.99 13.65 -28.48
CA VAL A 12 -2.06 14.30 -27.70
C VAL A 12 -3.33 13.49 -27.94
N GLY A 13 -3.30 12.24 -27.47
CA GLY A 13 -4.47 11.39 -27.39
C GLY A 13 -4.96 11.41 -25.95
N SER A 14 -6.16 11.94 -25.72
CA SER A 14 -6.92 11.56 -24.53
C SER A 14 -7.25 10.07 -24.67
N GLN A 15 -6.67 9.24 -23.82
CA GLN A 15 -7.09 7.84 -23.73
C GLN A 15 -8.32 7.76 -22.83
N ASP A 16 -9.32 7.02 -23.27
CA ASP A 16 -10.44 6.67 -22.40
C ASP A 16 -9.89 5.94 -21.18
N PRO A 17 -10.41 6.20 -19.96
CA PRO A 17 -9.99 5.48 -18.77
C PRO A 17 -10.11 3.97 -19.01
N VAL A 18 -9.02 3.25 -18.74
CA VAL A 18 -9.03 1.79 -18.79
C VAL A 18 -9.64 1.24 -17.51
N ASP A 19 -10.42 0.17 -17.62
CA ASP A 19 -10.95 -0.53 -16.47
C ASP A 19 -9.82 -1.20 -15.69
N PHE A 20 -9.56 -0.72 -14.47
CA PHE A 20 -8.58 -1.31 -13.58
C PHE A 20 -9.20 -2.45 -12.78
N VAL A 21 -8.81 -3.68 -13.10
CA VAL A 21 -9.06 -4.84 -12.25
C VAL A 21 -7.90 -5.02 -11.25
N GLY A 22 -8.24 -5.20 -9.98
CA GLY A 22 -7.22 -5.51 -8.96
C GLY A 22 -6.60 -6.88 -9.23
N LEU A 23 -5.29 -7.00 -9.04
CA LEU A 23 -4.58 -8.28 -9.18
C LEU A 23 -5.08 -9.34 -8.17
N ALA A 24 -5.62 -8.87 -7.04
CA ALA A 24 -6.30 -9.68 -6.04
C ALA A 24 -7.67 -9.07 -5.70
N PRO A 25 -8.65 -9.89 -5.27
CA PRO A 25 -9.91 -9.39 -4.73
C PRO A 25 -9.65 -8.39 -3.59
N ARG A 26 -10.36 -7.27 -3.62
CA ARG A 26 -10.32 -6.30 -2.52
C ARG A 26 -11.24 -6.78 -1.39
N LEU A 27 -10.88 -6.45 -0.16
CA LEU A 27 -11.77 -6.66 0.98
C LEU A 27 -13.00 -5.76 0.85
N GLY A 28 -14.18 -6.33 1.08
CA GLY A 28 -15.44 -5.57 1.12
C GLY A 28 -15.70 -4.88 2.46
N SER A 29 -15.14 -5.41 3.55
CA SER A 29 -15.08 -4.82 4.90
C SER A 29 -13.82 -5.35 5.61
N ILE A 30 -13.40 -4.66 6.66
CA ILE A 30 -12.29 -5.04 7.53
C ILE A 30 -12.75 -5.65 8.87
N ASP A 31 -14.05 -5.60 9.19
CA ASP A 31 -14.56 -6.10 10.48
C ASP A 31 -14.30 -7.61 10.63
N GLY A 32 -13.74 -8.01 11.78
CA GLY A 32 -13.35 -9.40 12.05
C GLY A 32 -12.17 -9.92 11.23
N LYS A 33 -11.53 -9.07 10.40
CA LYS A 33 -10.38 -9.44 9.57
C LYS A 33 -9.08 -9.37 10.34
N THR A 34 -8.11 -10.17 9.92
CA THR A 34 -6.74 -10.10 10.42
C THR A 34 -5.90 -9.24 9.48
N ILE A 35 -5.52 -8.06 9.97
CA ILE A 35 -4.67 -7.11 9.22
C ILE A 35 -3.30 -7.04 9.89
N ASN A 36 -2.26 -7.27 9.10
CA ASN A 36 -0.88 -7.14 9.56
C ASN A 36 -0.31 -5.77 9.21
N MET A 37 0.39 -5.14 10.14
CA MET A 37 1.18 -3.94 9.91
C MET A 37 2.67 -4.29 9.95
N ALA A 38 3.32 -4.27 8.79
CA ALA A 38 4.76 -4.47 8.64
C ALA A 38 5.46 -3.12 8.53
N ILE A 39 5.84 -2.57 9.69
CA ILE A 39 6.26 -1.19 9.90
C ILE A 39 7.80 -1.06 9.88
N CYS A 40 8.32 -0.02 9.25
CA CYS A 40 9.74 0.36 9.21
C CYS A 40 9.94 1.89 9.21
N GLY A 41 11.16 2.37 9.49
CA GLY A 41 11.50 3.79 9.39
C GLY A 41 10.92 4.66 10.51
N GLU A 42 10.06 5.62 10.15
CA GLU A 42 9.60 6.79 10.91
C GLU A 42 8.62 6.50 12.07
N PRO A 43 9.07 6.43 13.33
CA PRO A 43 8.20 6.11 14.46
C PRO A 43 7.15 7.20 14.74
N ASP A 44 7.45 8.45 14.39
CA ASP A 44 6.59 9.62 14.53
C ASP A 44 5.34 9.55 13.63
N ILE A 45 5.36 8.76 12.56
CA ILE A 45 4.19 8.47 11.73
C ILE A 45 3.50 7.20 12.23
N TRP A 46 4.26 6.13 12.45
CA TRP A 46 3.69 4.81 12.67
C TRP A 46 3.04 4.65 14.05
N ILE A 47 3.62 5.22 15.10
CA ILE A 47 3.06 5.14 16.46
C ILE A 47 1.67 5.78 16.55
N PRO A 48 1.44 7.04 16.10
CA PRO A 48 0.11 7.61 16.16
C PRO A 48 -0.87 6.91 15.21
N LEU A 49 -0.42 6.45 14.04
CA LEU A 49 -1.26 5.70 13.10
C LEU A 49 -1.74 4.37 13.70
N GLU A 50 -0.83 3.58 14.29
CA GLU A 50 -1.16 2.32 14.98
C GLU A 50 -2.22 2.57 16.05
N LYS A 51 -2.00 3.56 16.92
CA LYS A 51 -2.92 3.89 18.01
C LYS A 51 -4.30 4.28 17.47
N ARG A 52 -4.33 5.09 16.41
CA ARG A 52 -5.58 5.53 15.79
C ARG A 52 -6.33 4.36 15.14
N LEU A 53 -5.67 3.54 14.33
CA LEU A 53 -6.30 2.40 13.66
C LEU A 53 -6.90 1.40 14.64
N LYS A 54 -6.18 1.09 15.72
CA LYS A 54 -6.68 0.20 16.78
C LYS A 54 -7.86 0.81 17.55
N GLY A 55 -7.90 2.13 17.69
CA GLY A 55 -9.00 2.84 18.35
C GLY A 55 -10.24 2.97 17.48
N ASP A 56 -10.05 3.35 16.21
CA ASP A 56 -11.11 3.58 15.23
C ASP A 56 -11.74 2.24 14.77
N TYR A 57 -10.99 1.14 14.78
CA TYR A 57 -11.42 -0.18 14.31
C TYR A 57 -11.07 -1.30 15.33
N PRO A 58 -11.82 -1.38 16.44
CA PRO A 58 -11.54 -2.35 17.51
C PRO A 58 -11.87 -3.81 17.12
N ASP A 59 -12.78 -4.01 16.16
CA ASP A 59 -13.22 -5.34 15.71
C ASP A 59 -12.26 -5.98 14.69
N VAL A 60 -11.17 -5.29 14.34
CA VAL A 60 -10.11 -5.81 13.47
C VAL A 60 -9.04 -6.48 14.33
N ASN A 61 -8.61 -7.66 13.92
CA ASN A 61 -7.49 -8.36 14.57
C ASN A 61 -6.15 -7.82 14.04
N TRP A 62 -5.56 -6.88 14.79
CA TRP A 62 -4.30 -6.24 14.42
C TRP A 62 -3.07 -7.03 14.84
N THR A 63 -2.24 -7.40 13.87
CA THR A 63 -0.91 -7.99 14.10
C THR A 63 0.18 -7.03 13.62
N ILE A 64 1.35 -7.03 14.27
CA ILE A 64 2.40 -6.03 13.99
C ILE A 64 3.76 -6.69 13.92
N LYS A 65 4.50 -6.35 12.85
CA LYS A 65 5.95 -6.51 12.78
C LYS A 65 6.57 -5.13 12.64
N LYS A 66 7.44 -4.76 13.57
CA LYS A 66 8.08 -3.44 13.57
C LYS A 66 9.59 -3.54 13.62
N THR A 67 10.25 -2.65 12.91
CA THR A 67 11.70 -2.44 12.94
C THR A 67 12.01 -0.95 12.82
N TYR A 68 13.16 -0.53 13.33
CA TYR A 68 13.68 0.84 13.18
C TYR A 68 14.62 0.98 11.96
N GLY A 69 14.85 -0.11 11.22
CA GLY A 69 15.57 -0.06 9.95
C GLY A 69 14.68 0.43 8.81
N ILE A 70 15.28 0.61 7.63
CA ILE A 70 14.59 1.09 6.42
C ILE A 70 13.72 0.02 5.74
N ALA A 71 14.03 -1.26 5.97
CA ALA A 71 13.34 -2.38 5.34
C ALA A 71 12.31 -3.00 6.29
N PRO A 72 11.05 -3.22 5.87
CA PRO A 72 10.04 -3.86 6.70
C PRO A 72 10.35 -5.34 6.90
N ILE A 73 10.03 -5.86 8.10
CA ILE A 73 10.14 -7.29 8.39
C ILE A 73 9.04 -8.02 7.60
N GLN A 74 9.47 -8.96 6.76
CA GLN A 74 8.56 -9.72 5.89
C GLN A 74 7.65 -10.66 6.70
N LEU A 75 6.45 -10.90 6.16
CA LEU A 75 5.58 -11.98 6.65
C LEU A 75 6.21 -13.34 6.35
N SER A 76 6.14 -14.23 7.33
CA SER A 76 6.41 -15.66 7.16
C SER A 76 5.36 -16.31 6.27
N GLU A 77 5.62 -17.53 5.80
CA GLU A 77 4.68 -18.25 4.96
C GLU A 77 3.33 -18.51 5.65
N GLU A 78 3.34 -18.83 6.94
CA GLU A 78 2.11 -19.09 7.70
C GLU A 78 1.28 -17.83 7.92
N GLU A 79 1.94 -16.69 8.15
CA GLU A 79 1.24 -15.40 8.26
C GLU A 79 0.63 -14.99 6.91
N ARG A 80 1.30 -15.26 5.79
CA ARG A 80 0.75 -14.97 4.45
C ARG A 80 -0.51 -15.77 4.14
N LYS A 81 -0.68 -16.95 4.72
CA LYS A 81 -1.88 -17.80 4.56
C LYS A 81 -3.06 -17.33 5.40
N THR A 82 -2.79 -16.68 6.52
CA THR A 82 -3.79 -16.35 7.55
C THR A 82 -4.14 -14.86 7.62
N THR A 83 -3.34 -14.01 7.00
CA THR A 83 -3.56 -12.56 6.93
C THR A 83 -4.53 -12.21 5.81
N ASP A 84 -5.56 -11.42 6.09
CA ASP A 84 -6.52 -10.93 5.10
C ASP A 84 -5.99 -9.71 4.32
N ALA A 85 -5.19 -8.85 4.98
CA ALA A 85 -4.55 -7.69 4.36
C ALA A 85 -3.25 -7.25 5.06
N LEU A 86 -2.39 -6.56 4.32
CA LEU A 86 -1.11 -6.04 4.80
C LEU A 86 -1.04 -4.52 4.61
N ILE A 87 -0.72 -3.80 5.69
CA ILE A 87 -0.23 -2.43 5.63
C ILE A 87 1.30 -2.50 5.67
N LEU A 88 1.92 -2.14 4.54
CA LEU A 88 3.36 -2.21 4.37
C LEU A 88 3.99 -0.82 4.53
N GLY A 89 4.96 -0.71 5.42
CA GLY A 89 5.80 0.47 5.53
C GLY A 89 6.79 0.57 4.37
N VAL A 90 6.93 1.78 3.84
CA VAL A 90 7.89 2.13 2.78
C VAL A 90 8.69 3.32 3.25
N CYS A 91 10.00 3.13 3.42
CA CYS A 91 10.97 4.17 3.75
C CYS A 91 11.74 4.53 2.48
N TRP A 92 11.90 5.83 2.20
CA TRP A 92 12.57 6.37 1.00
C TRP A 92 13.91 7.01 1.35
#